data_AF-A0A0F5VJA5-F1
#
_entry.id   AF-A0A0F5VJA5-F1
#
_cell.length_a   1.000
_cell.length_b   1.000
_cell.length_c   1.000
_cell.angle_alpha   90.00
_cell.angle_beta   90.00
_cell.angle_gamma   90.00
#
_symmetry.space_group_name_H-M   'P 1'
#
loop_
_entity.id
_entity.type
_entity.pdbx_description
1 polymer ?
#
loop_
_entity_poly.entity_id
_entity_poly.type
_entity_poly.pdbx_seq_one_letter_code
_entity_poly.pdbx_strand_id
1 'polypeptide(L)'
;MAATFTDCETAAELAEAGRKVTLVCGRVLGPSLHARVRRPVARRLAKLGVTGLEGPGAGVTEVTGDAVQLGDGRELPSAVTIWTAGCRVPDLAVRSGLR
;
A
#
# COMPACT_ATOMS: atom_id res chain seq x y z
N MET A 1 4.35 -6.56 -0.84
CA MET A 1 4.23 -5.73 0.39
C MET A 1 2.78 -5.72 0.86
N ALA A 2 2.49 -5.45 2.13
CA ALA A 2 1.12 -5.40 2.66
C ALA A 2 0.82 -3.99 3.19
N ALA A 3 -0.38 -3.45 2.96
CA ALA A 3 -0.70 -2.09 3.37
C ALA A 3 -0.79 -1.93 4.90
N THR A 4 -0.12 -0.91 5.42
CA THR A 4 -0.16 -0.49 6.81
C THR A 4 -1.33 0.47 7.08
N PHE A 5 -1.51 0.91 8.33
CA PHE A 5 -2.50 1.94 8.67
C PHE A 5 -2.19 3.28 8.00
N THR A 6 -0.92 3.69 8.00
CA THR A 6 -0.48 4.92 7.35
C THR A 6 -0.73 4.87 5.85
N ASP A 7 -0.57 3.70 5.23
CA ASP A 7 -0.89 3.53 3.80
C ASP A 7 -2.38 3.71 3.53
N CYS A 8 -3.25 3.18 4.42
CA CYS A 8 -4.70 3.33 4.31
C CYS A 8 -5.15 4.77 4.56
N GLU A 9 -4.56 5.44 5.55
CA GLU A 9 -4.81 6.85 5.89
C GLU A 9 -4.40 7.76 4.71
N THR A 10 -3.18 7.59 4.20
CA THR A 10 -2.69 8.34 3.04
C THR A 10 -3.59 8.15 1.82
N ALA A 11 -4.04 6.91 1.56
CA ALA A 11 -4.95 6.64 0.45
C ALA A 11 -6.32 7.29 0.64
N ALA A 12 -6.84 7.30 1.88
CA ALA A 12 -8.11 7.93 2.21
C ALA A 12 -8.05 9.45 2.01
N GLU A 13 -7.05 10.11 2.58
CA GLU A 13 -6.86 11.57 2.50
C GLU A 13 -6.69 12.04 1.05
N LEU A 14 -5.89 11.32 0.25
CA LEU A 14 -5.74 11.63 -1.18
C LEU A 14 -7.05 11.47 -1.95
N ALA A 15 -7.83 10.44 -1.64
CA ALA A 15 -9.12 10.21 -2.27
C ALA A 15 -10.16 11.27 -1.87
N GLU A 16 -10.18 11.65 -0.59
CA GLU A 16 -11.03 12.75 -0.07
C GLU A 16 -10.64 14.11 -0.68
N ALA A 17 -9.36 14.32 -0.99
CA ALA A 17 -8.87 15.46 -1.77
C ALA A 17 -9.21 15.37 -3.28
N GLY A 18 -9.99 14.38 -3.71
CA GLY A 18 -10.47 14.23 -5.08
C GLY A 18 -9.47 13.58 -6.04
N ARG A 19 -8.42 12.92 -5.55
CA ARG A 19 -7.46 12.19 -6.39
C ARG A 19 -7.95 10.76 -6.64
N LYS A 20 -7.71 10.25 -7.86
CA LYS A 20 -7.91 8.84 -8.17
C LYS A 20 -6.76 8.03 -7.57
N VAL A 21 -7.07 7.18 -6.59
CA VAL A 21 -6.06 6.41 -5.85
C VAL A 21 -6.23 4.93 -6.12
N THR A 22 -5.12 4.25 -6.43
CA THR A 22 -5.04 2.79 -6.41
C THR A 22 -4.07 2.35 -5.32
N LEU A 23 -4.57 1.61 -4.33
CA LEU A 23 -3.77 1.04 -3.25
C LEU A 23 -3.39 -0.40 -3.62
N VAL A 24 -2.10 -0.63 -3.91
CA VAL A 24 -1.57 -1.92 -4.36
C VAL A 24 -0.94 -2.68 -3.20
N CYS A 25 -1.42 -3.90 -2.97
CA CYS A 25 -0.98 -4.81 -1.93
C CYS A 25 -0.64 -6.17 -2.53
N GLY A 26 0.64 -6.55 -2.59
CA GLY A 26 1.04 -7.92 -2.99
C GLY A 26 0.61 -9.04 -2.03
N ARG A 27 -0.15 -8.71 -0.98
CA ARG A 27 -0.78 -9.62 0.01
C ARG A 27 -2.15 -9.03 0.39
N VAL A 28 -2.53 -9.10 1.66
CA VAL A 28 -3.76 -8.49 2.19
C VAL A 28 -3.48 -7.10 2.77
N LEU A 29 -4.47 -6.21 2.71
CA LEU A 29 -4.50 -4.94 3.43
C LEU A 29 -4.57 -5.18 4.94
N GLY A 30 -3.79 -4.42 5.70
CA GLY A 30 -3.82 -4.46 7.16
C GLY A 30 -3.58 -5.87 7.72
N PRO A 31 -2.43 -6.52 7.45
CA PRO A 31 -2.17 -7.87 7.94
C PRO A 31 -2.16 -7.94 9.48
N SER A 32 -1.84 -6.83 10.15
CA SER A 32 -1.93 -6.67 11.61
C SER A 32 -3.36 -6.53 12.13
N LEU A 33 -4.34 -6.23 11.27
CA LEU A 33 -5.75 -6.20 11.64
C LEU A 33 -6.32 -7.61 11.70
N HIS A 34 -7.17 -7.84 12.69
CA HIS A 34 -8.02 -9.03 12.71
C HIS A 34 -8.89 -9.07 11.44
N ALA A 35 -9.13 -10.28 10.89
CA ALA A 35 -9.85 -10.45 9.62
C ALA A 35 -11.23 -9.76 9.59
N ARG A 36 -11.91 -9.72 10.74
CA ARG A 36 -13.21 -9.04 10.91
C ARG A 36 -13.14 -7.52 10.76
N VAL A 37 -11.98 -6.90 10.99
CA VAL A 37 -11.77 -5.45 10.88
C VAL A 37 -11.30 -5.05 9.48
N ARG A 38 -10.53 -5.91 8.81
CA ARG A 38 -10.04 -5.66 7.44
C ARG A 38 -11.17 -5.37 6.45
N ARG A 39 -12.23 -6.16 6.48
CA ARG A 39 -13.33 -6.05 5.50
C ARG A 39 -14.11 -4.73 5.63
N PRO A 40 -14.48 -4.25 6.83
CA PRO A 40 -14.99 -2.90 7.02
C PRO A 40 -14.05 -1.79 6.52
N VAL A 41 -12.74 -1.88 6.78
CA VAL A 41 -11.76 -0.89 6.33
C VAL A 41 -11.71 -0.83 4.80
N ALA A 42 -11.55 -1.98 4.13
CA ALA A 42 -11.55 -2.05 2.68
C ALA A 42 -12.85 -1.48 2.07
N ARG A 43 -14.01 -1.78 2.69
CA ARG A 43 -15.30 -1.19 2.28
C ARG A 43 -15.33 0.32 2.44
N ARG A 44 -14.77 0.87 3.52
CA ARG A 44 -14.72 2.33 3.73
C ARG A 44 -13.83 3.01 2.71
N LEU A 45 -12.64 2.47 2.44
CA LEU A 45 -11.73 2.98 1.41
C LEU A 45 -12.39 2.96 0.02
N ALA A 46 -13.07 1.86 -0.33
CA ALA A 46 -13.81 1.79 -1.59
C ALA A 46 -14.92 2.85 -1.69
N LYS A 47 -15.62 3.15 -0.59
CA LYS A 47 -16.63 4.24 -0.55
C LYS A 47 -16.02 5.63 -0.74
N LEU A 48 -14.75 5.82 -0.38
CA LEU A 48 -14.00 7.05 -0.62
C LEU A 48 -13.44 7.13 -2.05
N GLY A 49 -13.59 6.07 -2.87
CA GLY A 49 -13.09 6.04 -4.25
C GLY A 49 -11.71 5.40 -4.41
N VAL A 50 -11.14 4.81 -3.34
CA VAL A 50 -9.88 4.08 -3.43
C VAL A 50 -10.11 2.74 -4.11
N THR A 51 -9.33 2.47 -5.16
CA THR A 51 -9.29 1.14 -5.79
C THR A 51 -8.26 0.27 -5.09
N GLY A 52 -8.69 -0.82 -4.44
CA GLY A 52 -7.79 -1.78 -3.79
C GLY A 52 -7.40 -2.93 -4.73
N LEU A 53 -6.10 -3.19 -4.89
CA LEU A 53 -5.58 -4.37 -5.56
C LEU A 53 -4.81 -5.22 -4.55
N GLU A 54 -5.28 -6.44 -4.31
CA GLU A 54 -4.71 -7.36 -3.32
C GLU A 54 -4.28 -8.68 -3.95
N GLY A 55 -3.40 -9.40 -3.25
CA GLY A 55 -3.02 -10.76 -3.59
C GLY A 55 -1.71 -10.88 -4.38
N PRO A 56 -1.28 -12.12 -4.67
CA PRO A 56 0.05 -12.40 -5.23
C PRO A 56 0.26 -11.77 -6.62
N GLY A 57 -0.77 -11.69 -7.45
CA GLY A 57 -0.69 -11.02 -8.76
C GLY A 57 -0.50 -9.50 -8.67
N ALA A 58 -0.89 -8.88 -7.56
CA ALA A 58 -0.70 -7.45 -7.30
C ALA A 58 0.68 -7.12 -6.73
N GLY A 59 1.62 -8.08 -6.71
CA GLY A 59 3.01 -7.78 -6.37
C GLY A 59 3.62 -6.83 -7.39
N VAL A 60 4.12 -5.67 -6.97
CA VAL A 60 4.81 -4.74 -7.86
C VAL A 60 6.17 -5.32 -8.24
N THR A 61 6.46 -5.39 -9.54
CA THR A 61 7.72 -5.88 -10.10
C THR A 61 8.62 -4.76 -10.60
N GLU A 62 8.04 -3.67 -11.11
CA GLU A 62 8.77 -2.50 -11.60
C GLU A 62 7.96 -1.22 -11.39
N VAL A 63 8.67 -0.11 -11.15
CA VAL A 63 8.09 1.25 -11.13
C VAL A 63 8.86 2.08 -12.16
N THR A 64 8.15 2.58 -13.17
CA THR A 64 8.68 3.50 -14.17
C THR A 64 8.34 4.95 -13.80
N GLY A 65 8.68 5.91 -14.66
CA GLY A 65 8.35 7.31 -14.44
C GLY A 65 6.84 7.62 -14.44
N ASP A 66 6.04 6.76 -15.08
CA ASP A 66 4.63 6.99 -15.37
C ASP A 66 3.73 5.76 -15.13
N ALA A 67 4.29 4.63 -14.67
CA ALA A 67 3.55 3.40 -14.47
C ALA A 67 4.14 2.51 -13.36
N VAL A 68 3.32 1.55 -12.95
CA VAL A 68 3.67 0.45 -12.04
C VAL A 68 3.33 -0.87 -12.70
N GLN A 69 4.32 -1.75 -12.86
CA GLN A 69 4.12 -3.10 -13.39
C GLN A 69 3.87 -4.09 -12.26
N LEU A 70 2.90 -4.98 -12.46
CA LEU A 70 2.51 -6.02 -11.52
C LEU A 70 2.99 -7.40 -11.97
N GLY A 71 3.14 -8.31 -11.02
CA GLY A 71 3.62 -9.68 -11.25
C GLY A 71 2.70 -10.57 -12.08
N ASP A 72 1.45 -10.14 -12.31
CA ASP A 72 0.54 -10.78 -13.25
C ASP A 72 0.54 -10.15 -14.66
N GLY A 73 1.48 -9.24 -14.93
CA GLY A 73 1.67 -8.58 -16.22
C GLY A 73 0.79 -7.35 -16.45
N ARG A 74 -0.05 -6.97 -15.48
CA ARG A 74 -0.80 -5.71 -15.56
C ARG A 74 0.12 -4.51 -15.38
N GLU A 75 -0.12 -3.47 -16.17
CA GLU A 75 0.47 -2.16 -16.02
C GLU A 75 -0.56 -1.16 -15.48
N LEU A 76 -0.17 -0.39 -14.45
CA LEU A 76 -1.00 0.62 -13.84
C LEU A 76 -0.40 2.01 -14.10
N PRO A 77 -1.04 2.85 -14.94
CA PRO A 77 -0.61 4.23 -15.13
C PRO A 77 -0.65 5.01 -13.80
N SER A 78 0.42 5.74 -13.51
CA SER A 78 0.62 6.45 -12.25
C SER A 78 1.42 7.73 -12.49
N ALA A 79 0.76 8.88 -12.37
CA ALA A 79 1.45 10.17 -12.40
C ALA A 79 2.30 10.42 -11.14
N VAL A 80 1.95 9.79 -10.02
CA VAL A 80 2.67 9.86 -8.75
C VAL A 80 2.58 8.51 -8.06
N THR A 81 3.73 7.84 -7.90
CA THR A 81 3.83 6.58 -7.15
C THR A 81 4.36 6.85 -5.75
N ILE A 82 3.52 6.63 -4.74
CA ILE A 82 3.94 6.67 -3.33
C ILE A 82 4.32 5.26 -2.90
N TRP A 83 5.61 5.04 -2.65
CA TRP A 83 6.12 3.74 -2.23
C TRP A 83 6.31 3.69 -0.72
N THR A 84 5.46 2.92 -0.03
CA THR A 84 5.52 2.77 1.43
C THR A 84 6.39 1.58 1.82
N ALA A 85 7.71 1.75 1.73
CA ALA A 85 8.63 0.78 2.32
C ALA A 85 8.51 0.85 3.85
N GLY A 86 8.03 -0.22 4.49
CA GLY A 86 7.98 -0.28 5.95
C GLY A 86 9.33 0.04 6.59
N CYS A 87 9.33 0.63 7.79
CA CYS A 87 10.56 1.01 8.48
C CYS A 87 11.30 -0.23 9.01
N ARG A 88 12.64 -0.21 8.94
CA ARG A 88 13.51 -1.20 9.58
C ARG A 88 14.29 -0.53 10.71
N VAL A 89 14.75 -1.33 11.67
CA VAL A 89 15.68 -0.84 12.71
C VAL A 89 16.93 -0.27 12.01
N PRO A 90 17.32 0.98 12.28
CA PRO A 90 18.51 1.58 11.68
C PRO A 90 19.78 0.83 12.10
N ASP A 91 20.77 0.73 11.20
CA ASP A 91 22.08 0.11 11.46
C ASP A 91 22.76 0.70 12.71
N LEU A 92 22.59 2.01 12.93
CA LEU A 92 23.12 2.69 14.10
C LEU A 92 22.62 2.08 15.42
N ALA A 93 21.33 1.75 15.51
CA ALA A 93 20.75 1.14 16.70
C ALA A 93 21.32 -0.27 16.93
N VAL A 94 21.46 -1.06 15.86
CA VAL A 94 22.06 -2.41 15.91
C VAL A 94 23.51 -2.37 16.44
N ARG A 95 24.28 -1.34 16.08
CA ARG A 95 25.69 -1.20 16.46
C ARG A 95 25.93 -0.45 17.76
N SER A 96 24.89 0.11 18.38
CA SER A 96 25.02 1.00 19.54
C SER A 96 25.34 0.29 20.86
N GLY A 97 25.14 -1.04 20.95
CA GLY A 97 25.28 -1.78 22.20
C GLY A 97 24.19 -1.48 23.25
N LEU A 98 23.22 -0.61 22.92
CA LEU A 98 22.05 -0.34 23.77
C LEU A 98 21.10 -1.54 23.74
N ARG A 99 20.71 -2.02 24.92
CA ARG A 99 19.73 -3.10 25.13
C ARG A 99 18.66 -2.63 26.11
#